data_AF-O19022-F1
#
_entry.id   AF-O19022-F1
#
_cell.length_a   1.000
_cell.length_b   1.000
_cell.length_c   1.000
_cell.angle_alpha   90.00
_cell.angle_beta   90.00
_cell.angle_gamma   90.00
#
_symmetry.space_group_name_H-M   'P 1'
#
loop_
_entity.id
_entity.type
_entity.pdbx_description
1 polymer ?
#
loop_
_entity_poly.entity_id
_entity_poly.type
_entity_poly.pdbx_seq_one_letter_code
_entity_poly.pdbx_strand_id
1 'polypeptide(L)' 'RTLKRLGLAGFKGVSLANWMCLARWESNYNTKATNYNPGSGSTDYGIFQINSR' A
#
# COMPACT_ATOMS: atom_id res chain seq x y z
N ARG A 1 -4.75 10.38 -8.92
CA ARG A 1 -5.12 11.78 -8.52
C ARG A 1 -5.04 11.96 -7.00
N THR A 2 -5.68 11.11 -6.19
CA THR A 2 -5.67 11.19 -4.71
C THR A 2 -4.27 11.24 -4.11
N LEU A 3 -3.39 10.28 -4.43
CA LEU A 3 -2.03 10.23 -3.87
C LEU A 3 -1.19 11.47 -4.22
N LYS A 4 -1.37 12.03 -5.43
CA LYS A 4 -0.74 13.30 -5.83
C LYS A 4 -1.22 14.46 -4.96
N ARG A 5 -2.53 14.57 -4.72
CA ARG A 5 -3.14 15.61 -3.86
C ARG A 5 -2.69 15.48 -2.40
N LEU A 6 -2.43 14.26 -1.94
CA LEU A 6 -1.90 13.96 -0.61
C LEU A 6 -0.38 14.16 -0.49
N GLY A 7 0.30 14.63 -1.54
CA GLY A 7 1.72 14.93 -1.49
C GLY A 7 2.65 13.73 -1.64
N LEU A 8 2.16 12.56 -2.06
CA LEU A 8 3.01 11.37 -2.24
C LEU A 8 3.89 11.45 -3.51
N ALA A 9 3.59 12.35 -4.45
CA ALA A 9 4.38 12.52 -5.66
C ALA A 9 5.75 13.14 -5.34
N GLY A 10 6.77 12.31 -5.14
CA GLY A 10 8.11 12.74 -4.73
C GLY A 10 8.36 12.68 -3.22
N PHE A 11 7.41 12.16 -2.42
CA PHE A 11 7.59 12.01 -0.98
C PHE A 11 8.79 11.10 -0.70
N LYS A 12 9.77 11.62 0.06
CA LYS A 12 11.04 10.93 0.34
C LYS A 12 11.78 10.45 -0.94
N GLY A 13 11.60 11.16 -2.06
CA GLY A 13 12.21 10.79 -3.34
C GLY A 13 11.47 9.69 -4.12
N VAL A 14 10.34 9.19 -3.62
CA VAL A 14 9.55 8.14 -4.29
C VAL A 14 8.60 8.76 -5.31
N SER A 15 8.72 8.35 -6.57
CA SER A 15 7.85 8.85 -7.65
C SER A 15 6.38 8.43 -7.45
N LEU A 16 5.46 9.22 -7.98
CA LEU A 16 4.03 8.86 -7.97
C LEU A 16 3.76 7.52 -8.67
N ALA A 17 4.53 7.19 -9.71
CA ALA A 17 4.41 5.93 -10.44
C ALA A 17 4.75 4.73 -9.54
N ASN A 18 5.77 4.84 -8.69
CA ASN A 18 6.12 3.78 -7.73
C ASN A 18 5.00 3.56 -6.70
N TRP A 19 4.38 4.63 -6.19
CA TRP A 19 3.21 4.51 -5.31
C TRP A 19 2.02 3.82 -5.98
N MET A 20 1.78 4.09 -7.27
CA MET A 20 0.74 3.41 -8.04
C MET A 20 1.08 1.93 -8.28
N CYS A 21 2.36 1.62 -8.56
CA CYS A 21 2.85 0.25 -8.71
C CYS A 21 2.65 -0.56 -7.42
N LEU A 22 3.04 0.00 -6.27
CA LEU A 22 2.82 -0.60 -4.96
C LEU A 22 1.34 -0.93 -4.73
N ALA A 23 0.45 0.05 -4.86
CA ALA A 23 -0.98 -0.17 -4.62
C ALA A 23 -1.62 -1.19 -5.60
N ARG A 24 -1.10 -1.31 -6.83
CA ARG A 24 -1.58 -2.30 -7.81
C ARG A 24 -1.26 -3.72 -7.40
N TRP A 25 -0.03 -3.95 -6.92
CA TRP A 25 0.49 -5.29 -6.66
C TRP A 25 0.21 -5.77 -5.26
N GLU A 26 0.15 -4.86 -4.28
CA GLU A 26 -0.20 -5.22 -2.90
C GLU A 26 -1.69 -5.52 -2.73
N SER A 27 -2.57 -4.73 -3.35
CA SER A 27 -4.00 -4.79 -3.05
C SER A 27 -4.92 -4.73 -4.26
N ASN A 28 -4.38 -4.62 -5.48
CA ASN A 28 -5.18 -4.28 -6.67
C ASN A 28 -6.07 -3.03 -6.44
N TYR A 29 -5.52 -2.03 -5.77
CA TYR A 29 -6.21 -0.79 -5.37
C TYR A 29 -7.42 -0.98 -4.42
N ASN A 30 -7.59 -2.16 -3.83
CA ASN A 30 -8.68 -2.44 -2.88
C ASN A 30 -8.33 -1.93 -1.48
N THR A 31 -9.08 -0.93 -1.00
CA THR A 31 -8.88 -0.36 0.34
C THR A 31 -9.28 -1.30 1.48
N LYS A 32 -10.00 -2.38 1.20
CA LYS A 32 -10.43 -3.40 2.15
C LYS A 32 -9.64 -4.72 2.02
N ALA A 33 -8.53 -4.73 1.27
CA ALA A 33 -7.70 -5.92 1.15
C ALA A 33 -7.12 -6.32 2.52
N THR A 34 -7.13 -7.62 2.81
CA THR A 34 -6.55 -8.21 4.01
C THR A 34 -5.82 -9.50 3.65
N ASN A 35 -4.62 -9.67 4.18
CA ASN A 35 -3.83 -10.89 3.99
C ASN A 35 -3.31 -11.39 5.35
N TYR A 36 -3.72 -12.60 5.75
CA TYR A 36 -3.25 -13.20 6.99
C TYR A 36 -1.96 -13.99 6.74
N ASN A 37 -0.95 -13.79 7.57
CA ASN A 37 0.37 -14.39 7.47
C ASN A 37 0.55 -15.45 8.58
N PRO A 38 0.37 -16.75 8.30
CA PRO A 38 0.36 -17.78 9.34
C PRO A 38 1.68 -17.93 10.09
N GLY A 39 2.82 -17.68 9.43
CA GLY A 39 4.14 -17.85 10.02
C GLY A 39 4.47 -16.82 11.11
N SER A 40 3.99 -15.58 10.95
CA SER A 40 4.19 -14.49 11.92
C SER A 40 2.96 -14.27 12.82
N GLY A 41 1.81 -14.83 12.46
CA GLY A 41 0.52 -14.54 13.07
C GLY A 41 0.04 -13.10 12.83
N SER A 42 0.67 -12.36 11.91
CA SER A 42 0.30 -10.98 11.59
C SER A 42 -0.66 -10.91 10.41
N THR A 43 -1.29 -9.75 10.21
CA THR A 43 -2.18 -9.50 9.07
C THR A 43 -1.78 -8.20 8.39
N ASP A 44 -1.75 -8.20 7.06
CA ASP A 44 -1.55 -7.00 6.25
C ASP A 44 -2.89 -6.35 5.91
N TYR A 45 -2.95 -5.01 5.99
CA TYR A 45 -4.20 -4.27 5.86
C TYR A 45 -4.17 -3.19 4.79
N GLY A 46 -5.27 -3.13 4.04
CA GLY A 46 -5.66 -2.01 3.20
C GLY A 46 -4.83 -1.87 1.93
N ILE A 47 -4.89 -0.67 1.35
CA ILE A 47 -4.40 -0.38 0.00
C ILE A 47 -2.88 -0.58 -0.17
N PHE A 48 -2.12 -0.47 0.92
CA PHE A 48 -0.66 -0.63 0.94
C PHE A 48 -0.21 -1.88 1.71
N GLN A 49 -1.14 -2.75 2.13
CA GLN A 49 -0.83 -3.97 2.88
C GLN A 49 0.12 -3.71 4.07
N ILE A 50 -0.24 -2.75 4.93
CA ILE A 50 0.56 -2.43 6.12
C ILE A 50 0.39 -3.56 7.15
N ASN A 51 1.49 -4.19 7.56
CA ASN A 51 1.49 -5.30 8.50
C ASN A 51 1.09 -4.87 9.92
N SER A 52 0.47 -5.78 10.67
CA SER A 52 0.01 -5.57 12.04
C SER A 52 1.10 -5.65 13.12
N ARG A 53 2.34 -5.98 12.76
CA ARG A 53 3.46 -6.14 13.68
C ARG A 53 4.69 -5.38 13.18
#